data_AF-A0A961PKN9-F1
#
_entry.id   AF-A0A961PKN9-F1
#
_cell.length_a   1.000
_cell.length_b   1.000
_cell.length_c   1.000
_cell.angle_alpha   90.00
_cell.angle_beta   90.00
_cell.angle_gamma   90.00
#
_symmetry.space_group_name_H-M   'P 1'
#
loop_
_entity.id
_entity.type
_entity.pdbx_description
1 polymer ?
#
loop_
_entity_poly.entity_id
_entity_poly.type
_entity_poly.pdbx_seq_one_letter_code
_entity_poly.pdbx_strand_id
1 'polypeptide(L)'
;WAWDPRLTSFLILFLFYLGYMALWAAIEDPDTAADLTSVLAVVGSVFAVLSRYAVNFWNQGLHQGASLSMDAEENVADVYWIPLVIAMGGFMLFFVTMVFIRTRAEIRLRRVHALELRERMADA
;
A
#
# COMPACT_ATOMS: atom_id res chain seq x y z
N TRP A 1 20.89 -20.13 -2.81
CA TRP A 1 19.93 -19.04 -2.59
C TRP A 1 20.59 -18.05 -1.64
N ALA A 2 20.83 -16.81 -2.07
CA ALA A 2 21.40 -15.77 -1.23
C ALA A 2 20.25 -15.02 -0.55
N TRP A 3 20.33 -14.86 0.77
CA TRP A 3 19.38 -14.10 1.57
C TRP A 3 19.57 -12.59 1.34
N ASP A 4 19.35 -12.14 0.10
CA ASP A 4 19.47 -10.72 -0.26
C ASP A 4 18.49 -9.91 0.60
N PRO A 5 18.95 -8.87 1.32
CA PRO A 5 18.09 -8.08 2.20
C PRO A 5 16.93 -7.42 1.47
N ARG A 6 17.11 -6.95 0.21
CA ARG A 6 16.04 -6.28 -0.55
C ARG A 6 14.93 -7.26 -0.89
N LEU A 7 15.28 -8.45 -1.38
CA LEU A 7 14.29 -9.48 -1.71
C LEU A 7 13.59 -10.03 -0.47
N THR A 8 14.32 -10.19 0.63
CA THR A 8 13.74 -10.65 1.90
C THR A 8 12.76 -9.62 2.46
N SER A 9 13.12 -8.34 2.47
CA SER A 9 12.20 -7.27 2.92
C SER A 9 10.98 -7.13 2.01
N PHE A 10 11.12 -7.35 0.68
CA PHE A 10 9.99 -7.41 -0.23
C PHE A 10 9.05 -8.58 0.09
N LEU A 11 9.59 -9.78 0.34
CA LEU A 11 8.78 -10.93 0.76
C LEU A 11 8.02 -10.65 2.06
N ILE A 12 8.67 -10.03 3.05
CA ILE A 12 8.02 -9.66 4.30
C ILE A 12 6.89 -8.66 4.05
N LEU A 13 7.11 -7.61 3.25
CA LEU A 13 6.07 -6.65 2.88
C LEU A 13 4.91 -7.32 2.14
N PHE A 14 5.19 -8.27 1.26
CA PHE A 14 4.17 -9.06 0.58
C PHE A 14 3.32 -9.87 1.57
N LEU A 15 3.96 -10.53 2.55
CA LEU A 15 3.25 -11.24 3.61
C LEU A 15 2.46 -10.30 4.52
N PHE A 16 2.95 -9.09 4.81
CA PHE A 16 2.18 -8.04 5.51
C PHE A 16 0.93 -7.65 4.73
N TYR A 17 1.04 -7.50 3.40
CA TYR A 17 -0.10 -7.17 2.56
C TYR A 17 -1.14 -8.30 2.53
N LEU A 18 -0.69 -9.56 2.38
CA LEU A 18 -1.58 -10.72 2.48
C LEU A 18 -2.23 -10.81 3.88
N GLY A 19 -1.45 -10.57 4.93
CA GLY A 19 -1.94 -10.53 6.31
C GLY A 19 -2.99 -9.44 6.53
N TYR A 20 -2.80 -8.26 5.93
CA TYR A 20 -3.79 -7.18 5.96
C TYR A 20 -5.11 -7.62 5.31
N MET A 21 -5.06 -8.20 4.11
CA MET A 21 -6.27 -8.67 3.42
C MET A 21 -6.96 -9.80 4.19
N ALA A 22 -6.19 -10.74 4.72
CA ALA A 22 -6.73 -11.84 5.52
C ALA A 22 -7.39 -11.34 6.81
N LEU A 23 -6.76 -10.38 7.50
CA LEU A 23 -7.32 -9.79 8.72
C LEU A 23 -8.60 -9.00 8.44
N TRP A 24 -8.62 -8.21 7.36
CA TRP A 24 -9.84 -7.50 6.94
C TRP A 24 -10.99 -8.46 6.62
N ALA A 25 -10.71 -9.60 5.99
CA ALA A 25 -11.73 -10.57 5.61
C ALA A 25 -12.20 -11.49 6.76
N ALA A 26 -11.36 -11.68 7.79
CA ALA A 26 -11.64 -12.61 8.88
C ALA A 26 -12.49 -12.02 10.02
N ILE A 27 -12.54 -10.69 10.14
CA ILE A 27 -13.28 -10.00 11.20
C ILE A 27 -14.65 -9.57 10.66
N GLU A 28 -15.72 -10.07 11.28
CA GLU A 28 -17.10 -9.77 10.88
C GLU A 28 -17.54 -8.36 11.28
N ASP A 29 -17.12 -7.91 12.47
CA ASP A 29 -17.44 -6.56 12.95
C ASP A 29 -16.60 -5.51 12.18
N PRO A 30 -17.24 -4.64 11.39
CA PRO A 30 -16.53 -3.74 10.48
C PRO A 30 -15.69 -2.68 11.20
N ASP A 31 -16.09 -2.27 12.40
CA ASP A 31 -15.35 -1.28 13.19
C ASP A 31 -14.10 -1.92 13.81
N THR A 32 -14.22 -3.11 14.39
CA THR A 32 -13.07 -3.90 14.87
C THR A 32 -12.11 -4.24 13.73
N ALA A 33 -12.63 -4.64 12.56
CA ALA A 33 -11.82 -4.91 11.38
C ALA A 33 -11.00 -3.68 10.98
N ALA A 34 -11.63 -2.49 10.96
CA ALA A 34 -10.98 -1.23 10.64
C ALA A 34 -9.89 -0.86 11.67
N ASP A 35 -10.16 -0.99 12.96
CA ASP A 35 -9.20 -0.68 14.02
C ASP A 35 -7.95 -1.56 13.94
N LEU A 36 -8.13 -2.88 13.87
CA LEU A 36 -7.01 -3.83 13.83
C LEU A 36 -6.18 -3.67 12.55
N THR A 37 -6.84 -3.53 11.40
CA THR A 37 -6.15 -3.38 10.12
C THR A 37 -5.48 -2.02 9.99
N SER A 38 -5.99 -0.95 10.63
CA SER A 38 -5.34 0.36 10.66
C SER A 38 -3.98 0.30 11.38
N VAL A 39 -3.90 -0.38 12.52
CA VAL A 39 -2.65 -0.60 13.25
C VAL A 39 -1.65 -1.36 12.38
N LEU A 40 -2.11 -2.44 11.75
CA LEU A 40 -1.27 -3.24 10.85
C LEU A 40 -0.76 -2.41 9.65
N ALA A 41 -1.60 -1.55 9.08
CA ALA A 41 -1.22 -0.67 7.97
C ALA A 41 -0.18 0.37 8.40
N VAL A 42 -0.30 0.96 9.59
CA VAL A 42 0.69 1.90 10.13
C VAL A 42 2.03 1.18 10.33
N VAL A 43 2.02 0.01 10.99
CA VAL A 43 3.23 -0.80 11.20
C VAL A 43 3.87 -1.20 9.88
N GLY A 44 3.07 -1.69 8.92
CA GLY A 44 3.53 -2.06 7.59
C GLY A 44 4.12 -0.88 6.81
N SER A 45 3.57 0.32 6.97
CA SER A 45 4.09 1.55 6.34
C SER A 45 5.45 1.94 6.90
N VAL A 46 5.62 1.89 8.24
CA VAL A 46 6.93 2.10 8.88
C VAL A 46 7.94 1.07 8.38
N PHE A 47 7.53 -0.20 8.31
CA PHE A 47 8.38 -1.27 7.80
C PHE A 47 8.75 -1.07 6.33
N ALA A 48 7.85 -0.57 5.48
CA ALA A 48 8.13 -0.25 4.08
C ALA A 48 9.20 0.84 3.93
N VAL A 49 9.14 1.88 4.76
CA VAL A 49 10.16 2.93 4.81
C VAL A 49 11.51 2.37 5.25
N LEU A 50 11.53 1.58 6.33
CA LEU A 50 12.75 0.93 6.81
C LEU A 50 13.34 -0.01 5.74
N SER A 51 12.51 -0.82 5.10
CA SER A 51 12.88 -1.71 4.00
C SER A 51 13.57 -0.97 2.84
N ARG A 52 13.03 0.18 2.42
CA ARG A 52 13.62 1.01 1.35
C ARG A 52 15.04 1.46 1.70
N TYR A 53 15.29 1.85 2.94
CA TYR A 53 16.59 2.39 3.35
C TYR A 53 17.54 1.34 3.94
N ALA A 54 17.07 0.13 4.25
CA ALA A 54 17.89 -0.97 4.76
C ALA A 54 19.07 -1.31 3.82
N VAL A 55 18.89 -1.08 2.52
CA VAL A 55 19.96 -1.20 1.51
C VAL A 55 21.19 -0.35 1.80
N ASN A 56 21.02 0.85 2.37
CA ASN A 56 22.12 1.76 2.69
C ASN A 56 22.93 1.29 3.91
N PHE A 57 22.38 0.37 4.69
CA PHE A 57 23.04 -0.21 5.87
C PHE A 57 23.70 -1.56 5.57
N TRP A 58 23.21 -2.28 4.56
CA TRP A 58 23.65 -3.64 4.26
C TRP A 58 24.24 -3.73 2.84
N ASN A 59 25.55 -3.53 2.74
CA ASN A 59 26.34 -3.51 1.49
C ASN A 59 26.48 -4.90 0.80
N GLN A 60 25.56 -5.85 1.01
CA GLN A 60 25.67 -7.23 0.51
C GLN A 60 24.90 -7.51 -0.80
N GLY A 61 24.54 -6.49 -1.58
CA GLY A 61 23.79 -6.66 -2.83
C GLY A 61 24.59 -6.22 -4.06
N LEU A 62 24.62 -7.05 -5.11
CA LEU A 62 25.05 -6.66 -6.47
C LEU A 62 23.97 -5.87 -7.24
N HIS A 63 22.86 -5.56 -6.58
CA HIS A 63 21.75 -4.83 -7.19
C HIS A 63 22.11 -3.37 -7.41
N GLN A 64 21.77 -2.89 -8.61
CA GLN A 64 21.90 -1.49 -9.04
C GLN A 64 21.43 -0.50 -7.95
N GLY A 65 22.08 0.66 -7.92
CA GLY A 65 21.69 1.82 -7.13
C GLY A 65 20.34 2.42 -7.54
N ALA A 66 20.00 3.58 -6.98
CA ALA A 66 18.74 4.25 -7.28
C ALA A 66 18.76 4.84 -8.70
N SER A 67 17.78 4.50 -9.53
CA SER A 67 17.67 5.06 -10.89
C SER A 67 17.35 6.56 -10.93
N LEU A 68 16.78 7.09 -9.85
CA LEU A 68 16.54 8.51 -9.61
C LEU A 68 17.58 9.02 -8.62
N SER A 69 18.83 9.17 -9.06
CA SER A 69 19.96 9.65 -8.23
C SER A 69 20.15 11.16 -8.38
N MET A 70 20.68 11.84 -7.36
CA MET A 70 21.16 13.22 -7.53
C MET A 70 22.52 13.29 -8.23
N ASP A 71 23.19 12.14 -8.36
CA ASP A 71 24.41 11.97 -9.15
C ASP A 71 24.04 11.83 -10.64
N ALA A 72 24.63 12.69 -11.48
CA ALA A 72 24.36 12.71 -12.92
C ALA A 72 24.90 11.46 -13.66
N GLU A 73 25.90 10.76 -13.13
CA GLU A 73 26.43 9.52 -13.73
C GLU A 73 25.54 8.31 -13.41
N GLU A 74 24.83 8.33 -12.28
CA GLU A 74 23.93 7.24 -11.85
C GLU A 74 22.45 7.48 -12.18
N ASN A 75 22.09 8.69 -12.62
CA ASN A 75 20.71 9.05 -12.96
C ASN A 75 20.26 8.41 -14.29
N VAL A 76 18.95 8.22 -14.42
CA VAL A 76 18.34 7.72 -15.65
C VAL A 76 18.59 8.70 -16.80
N ALA A 77 18.87 8.16 -17.99
CA ALA A 77 19.06 8.99 -19.17
C ALA A 77 17.83 9.87 -19.48
N ASP A 78 18.07 11.09 -19.94
CA ASP A 78 17.03 12.11 -20.18
C ASP A 78 15.88 11.63 -21.06
N VAL A 79 16.17 10.75 -22.03
CA VAL A 79 15.16 10.17 -22.93
C VAL A 79 14.08 9.37 -22.18
N TYR A 80 14.42 8.78 -21.02
CA TYR A 80 13.50 7.99 -20.20
C TYR A 80 12.88 8.80 -19.06
N TRP A 81 13.43 9.97 -18.73
CA TRP A 81 12.95 10.81 -17.64
C TRP A 81 11.50 11.24 -17.82
N ILE A 82 11.16 11.76 -19.02
CA ILE A 82 9.82 12.27 -19.31
C ILE A 82 8.77 11.14 -19.25
N PRO A 83 8.94 9.99 -19.93
CA PRO A 83 8.02 8.86 -19.78
C PRO A 83 7.86 8.40 -18.34
N LEU A 84 8.95 8.37 -17.56
CA LEU A 84 8.94 7.95 -16.16
C LEU A 84 8.06 8.87 -15.30
N VAL A 85 8.27 10.19 -15.37
CA VAL A 85 7.49 11.15 -14.57
C VAL A 85 6.03 11.17 -14.98
N ILE A 86 5.72 11.05 -16.28
CA ILE A 86 4.33 10.94 -16.76
C ILE A 86 3.67 9.67 -16.21
N ALA A 87 4.35 8.53 -16.27
CA ALA A 87 3.82 7.28 -15.75
C ALA A 87 3.61 7.33 -14.23
N MET A 88 4.56 7.90 -13.48
CA MET A 88 4.45 8.09 -12.03
C MET A 88 3.28 9.00 -11.67
N GLY A 89 3.14 10.14 -12.36
CA GLY A 89 2.04 11.08 -12.17
C GLY A 89 0.69 10.45 -12.52
N GLY A 90 0.61 9.74 -13.64
CA GLY A 90 -0.59 9.02 -14.09
C GLY A 90 -1.02 7.93 -13.10
N PHE A 91 -0.05 7.13 -12.61
CA PHE A 91 -0.32 6.13 -11.58
C PHE A 91 -0.79 6.76 -10.27
N MET A 92 -0.16 7.85 -9.81
CA MET A 92 -0.59 8.55 -8.59
C MET A 92 -1.99 9.13 -8.73
N LEU A 93 -2.31 9.76 -9.86
CA LEU A 93 -3.65 10.26 -10.13
C LEU A 93 -4.67 9.13 -10.14
N PHE A 94 -4.35 8.01 -10.80
CA PHE A 94 -5.19 6.81 -10.80
C PHE A 94 -5.41 6.27 -9.39
N PHE A 95 -4.34 6.14 -8.59
CA PHE A 95 -4.40 5.69 -7.21
C PHE A 95 -5.33 6.57 -6.37
N VAL A 96 -5.13 7.90 -6.37
CA VAL A 96 -5.96 8.85 -5.61
C VAL A 96 -7.43 8.78 -6.06
N THR A 97 -7.66 8.67 -7.37
CA THR A 97 -9.01 8.52 -7.93
C THR A 97 -9.68 7.24 -7.44
N MET A 98 -8.95 6.12 -7.42
CA MET A 98 -9.43 4.84 -6.88
C MET A 98 -9.75 4.93 -5.39
N VAL A 99 -8.91 5.62 -4.60
CA VAL A 99 -9.17 5.86 -3.16
C VAL A 99 -10.50 6.59 -3.00
N PHE A 100 -10.73 7.70 -3.71
CA PHE A 100 -11.99 8.44 -3.60
C PHE A 100 -13.21 7.64 -4.09
N ILE A 101 -13.07 6.83 -5.13
CA ILE A 101 -14.15 5.95 -5.58
C ILE A 101 -14.49 4.92 -4.51
N ARG A 102 -13.48 4.26 -3.91
CA ARG A 102 -13.70 3.26 -2.85
C ARG A 102 -14.29 3.87 -1.59
N THR A 103 -13.77 5.00 -1.12
CA THR A 103 -14.35 5.69 0.06
C THR A 103 -15.81 6.07 -0.17
N ARG A 104 -16.16 6.57 -1.37
CA ARG A 104 -17.56 6.87 -1.70
C ARG A 104 -18.44 5.62 -1.76
N ALA A 105 -17.93 4.51 -2.30
CA ALA A 105 -18.64 3.24 -2.33
C ALA A 105 -18.91 2.72 -0.92
N GLU A 106 -17.89 2.75 -0.05
CA GLU A 106 -17.98 2.32 1.34
C GLU A 106 -19.02 3.14 2.14
N ILE A 107 -18.98 4.48 2.01
CA ILE A 107 -19.97 5.35 2.65
C ILE A 107 -21.40 5.04 2.18
N ARG A 108 -21.58 4.75 0.89
CA ARG A 108 -22.90 4.40 0.34
C ARG A 108 -23.40 3.06 0.87
N LEU A 109 -22.54 2.04 0.93
CA LEU A 109 -22.87 0.73 1.48
C LEU A 109 -23.31 0.83 2.94
N ARG A 110 -22.56 1.56 3.77
CA ARG A 110 -22.92 1.81 5.18
C ARG A 110 -24.26 2.52 5.34
N ARG A 111 -24.56 3.49 4.46
CA ARG A 111 -25.86 4.20 4.46
C ARG A 111 -27.02 3.28 4.11
N VAL A 112 -26.88 2.44 3.09
CA VAL A 112 -27.92 1.49 2.68
C VAL A 112 -28.20 0.50 3.81
N HIS A 113 -27.16 -0.09 4.40
CA HIS A 113 -27.29 -1.01 5.54
C HIS A 113 -28.00 -0.35 6.74
N ALA A 114 -27.67 0.89 7.07
CA ALA A 114 -28.34 1.63 8.15
C ALA A 114 -29.83 1.91 7.86
N LEU A 115 -30.22 2.10 6.60
CA LEU A 115 -31.63 2.28 6.20
C LEU A 115 -32.40 0.96 6.30
N GLU A 116 -31.83 -0.15 5.82
CA GLU A 116 -32.45 -1.48 5.90
C GLU A 116 -32.72 -1.90 7.36
N LEU A 117 -31.79 -1.61 8.28
CA LEU A 117 -32.00 -1.86 9.71
C LEU A 117 -33.15 -1.03 10.30
N ARG A 118 -33.31 0.22 9.86
CA ARG A 118 -34.40 1.10 10.32
C ARG A 118 -35.76 0.63 9.83
N GLU A 119 -35.85 0.18 8.58
CA GLU A 119 -37.07 -0.39 8.00
C GLU A 119 -37.52 -1.65 8.76
N ARG A 120 -36.59 -2.59 9.01
CA ARG A 120 -36.88 -3.80 9.80
C ARG A 120 -37.36 -3.52 11.22
N MET A 121 -36.87 -2.45 11.86
CA MET A 121 -37.35 -2.03 13.18
C MET A 121 -38.72 -1.34 13.14
N ALA A 122 -39.10 -0.74 12.01
CA ALA A 122 -40.41 -0.13 11.84
C ALA A 122 -41.50 -1.18 11.54
N ASP A 123 -41.12 -2.30 10.93
CA ASP A 123 -42.00 -3.42 10.59
C ASP A 123 -42.19 -4.45 11.73
N ALA A 124 -41.42 -4.34 12.82
CA ALA A 124 -41.45 -5.24 13.99
C ALA A 124 -42.30 -4.66 15.14
#